data_AF-A0A9W8TG07-F1
#
_entry.id   AF-A0A9W8TG07-F1
#
_cell.length_a   1.000
_cell.length_b   1.000
_cell.length_c   1.000
_cell.angle_alpha   90.00
_cell.angle_beta   90.00
_cell.angle_gamma   90.00
#
_symmetry.space_group_name_H-M   'P 1'
#
loop_
_entity.id
_entity.type
_entity.pdbx_description
1 polymer ?
#
loop_
_entity_poly.entity_id
_entity_poly.type
_entity_poly.pdbx_seq_one_letter_code
_entity_poly.pdbx_strand_id
1 'polypeptide(L)'
;MQFEVIARCPTTKARVSRMKLAHGVTMLPTFMPVATQAAIKGLTSQQMDALGVTLILNNTYHLNLRPGLKVLDKAGGAHKFQGWDRNLLTDSGGFQLVSLSKFTTITEEGALFASPFDGEPTKLTPAREYINTAYYWSRYHYAAGRHRELVSSLTTGPRVEEAMERSVRWLDRCIAKHEASGKKETQNLFAIVQGGLDPGLRDRCLDAMIARKDGVAGYAIGGLSGGEEKDVFWRV
;
A
#
# COMPACT_ATOMS: atom_id res chain seq x y z
N MET A 1 7.55 -15.63 -0.60
CA MET A 1 6.92 -15.59 -1.94
C MET A 1 7.86 -16.19 -2.98
N GLN A 2 7.34 -16.80 -4.04
CA GLN A 2 8.13 -17.14 -5.23
C GLN A 2 7.64 -16.31 -6.42
N PHE A 3 8.56 -15.63 -7.11
CA PHE A 3 8.27 -14.83 -8.29
C PHE A 3 9.10 -15.30 -9.46
N GLU A 4 8.44 -15.60 -10.56
CA GLU A 4 9.05 -16.14 -11.77
C GLU A 4 8.64 -15.30 -12.98
N VAL A 5 9.59 -14.95 -13.83
CA VAL A 5 9.30 -14.34 -15.13
C VAL A 5 9.23 -15.45 -16.17
N ILE A 6 8.04 -15.69 -16.71
CA ILE A 6 7.79 -16.75 -17.70
C ILE A 6 8.27 -16.31 -19.08
N ALA A 7 7.94 -15.07 -19.45
CA ALA A 7 8.30 -14.52 -20.75
C ALA A 7 8.50 -13.01 -20.67
N ARG A 8 9.34 -12.48 -21.57
CA ARG A 8 9.55 -11.05 -21.78
C ARG A 8 9.34 -10.73 -23.25
N CYS A 9 8.71 -9.60 -23.53
CA CYS A 9 8.62 -9.11 -24.90
C CYS A 9 10.02 -8.67 -25.36
N PRO A 10 10.48 -9.05 -26.57
CA PRO A 10 11.79 -8.61 -27.08
C PRO A 10 11.82 -7.13 -27.47
N THR A 11 10.65 -6.51 -27.70
CA THR A 11 10.53 -5.12 -28.17
C THR A 11 10.18 -4.14 -27.06
N THR A 12 9.43 -4.57 -26.05
CA THR A 12 8.93 -3.69 -24.97
C THR A 12 9.41 -4.17 -23.61
N LYS A 13 9.14 -3.39 -22.55
CA LYS A 13 9.43 -3.79 -21.16
C LYS A 13 8.39 -4.76 -20.58
N ALA A 14 7.43 -5.23 -21.37
CA ALA A 14 6.35 -6.11 -20.91
C ALA A 14 6.87 -7.50 -20.51
N ARG A 15 6.24 -8.06 -19.48
CA ARG A 15 6.59 -9.36 -18.91
C ARG A 15 5.34 -10.10 -18.46
N VAL A 16 5.34 -11.41 -18.69
CA VAL A 16 4.40 -12.33 -18.08
C VAL A 16 5.12 -13.03 -16.94
N SER A 17 4.51 -13.01 -15.77
CA SER A 17 5.11 -13.55 -14.55
C SER A 17 4.11 -14.41 -13.77
N ARG A 18 4.66 -15.28 -12.94
CA ARG A 18 3.91 -16.11 -12.00
C ARG A 18 4.36 -15.75 -10.59
N MET A 19 3.41 -15.43 -9.73
CA MET A 19 3.65 -15.08 -8.33
C MET A 19 2.93 -16.09 -7.43
N LYS A 20 3.69 -16.92 -6.71
CA LYS A 20 3.17 -17.85 -5.71
C LYS A 20 3.22 -17.22 -4.33
N LEU A 21 2.03 -17.08 -3.75
CA LEU A 21 1.77 -16.55 -2.41
C LEU A 21 1.17 -17.67 -1.54
N ALA A 22 0.92 -17.36 -0.27
CA ALA A 22 0.41 -18.33 0.70
C ALA A 22 -0.95 -18.92 0.33
N HIS A 23 -1.81 -18.17 -0.37
CA HIS A 23 -3.19 -18.56 -0.72
C HIS A 23 -3.33 -18.85 -2.23
N GLY A 24 -2.24 -19.24 -2.88
CA GLY A 24 -2.24 -19.72 -4.26
C GLY A 24 -1.39 -18.89 -5.22
N VAL A 25 -1.58 -19.17 -6.50
CA VAL A 25 -0.81 -18.56 -7.59
C VAL A 25 -1.60 -17.43 -8.23
N THR A 26 -0.91 -16.34 -8.52
CA THR A 26 -1.44 -15.23 -9.33
C THR A 26 -0.56 -15.04 -10.56
N MET A 27 -1.19 -15.03 -11.73
CA MET A 27 -0.54 -14.68 -13.00
C MET A 27 -0.46 -13.16 -13.12
N LEU A 28 0.63 -12.65 -13.69
CA LEU A 28 0.89 -11.24 -13.89
C LEU A 28 1.15 -10.96 -15.38
N PRO A 29 0.69 -9.83 -15.94
CA PRO A 29 0.01 -8.71 -15.26
C PRO A 29 -1.40 -9.08 -14.80
N THR A 30 -1.83 -8.51 -13.66
CA THR A 30 -3.18 -8.71 -13.11
C THR A 30 -3.78 -7.39 -12.68
N PHE A 31 -5.10 -7.30 -12.77
CA PHE A 31 -5.88 -6.23 -12.16
C PHE A 31 -6.42 -6.72 -10.82
N MET A 32 -6.39 -5.87 -9.80
CA MET A 32 -6.84 -6.21 -8.45
C MET A 32 -8.14 -5.46 -8.13
N PRO A 33 -9.30 -6.14 -8.09
CA PRO A 33 -10.52 -5.54 -7.59
C PRO A 33 -10.34 -5.06 -6.14
N VAL A 34 -10.93 -3.90 -5.84
CA VAL A 34 -10.80 -3.28 -4.52
C VAL A 34 -11.99 -3.65 -3.63
N ALA A 35 -11.70 -4.38 -2.57
CA ALA A 35 -12.60 -4.65 -1.47
C ALA A 35 -12.51 -3.50 -0.44
N THR A 36 -13.62 -2.80 -0.26
CA THR A 36 -13.77 -1.72 0.74
C THR A 36 -14.61 -2.25 1.88
N GLN A 37 -14.13 -2.11 3.13
CA GLN A 37 -14.79 -2.73 4.30
C GLN A 37 -14.98 -4.24 4.14
N ALA A 38 -13.94 -4.93 3.63
CA ALA A 38 -13.98 -6.37 3.49
C ALA A 38 -14.98 -6.89 2.42
N ALA A 39 -15.51 -6.03 1.55
CA ALA A 39 -16.45 -6.45 0.52
C ALA A 39 -16.14 -5.78 -0.82
N ILE A 40 -16.29 -6.54 -1.90
CA ILE A 40 -16.35 -5.98 -3.25
C ILE A 40 -17.78 -5.53 -3.48
N LYS A 41 -17.96 -4.24 -3.76
CA LYS A 41 -19.30 -3.66 -3.87
C LYS A 41 -20.02 -4.24 -5.09
N GLY A 42 -21.13 -4.95 -4.83
CA GLY A 42 -22.00 -5.51 -5.85
C GLY A 42 -21.69 -6.92 -6.31
N LEU A 43 -20.62 -7.56 -5.79
CA LEU A 43 -20.23 -8.93 -6.18
C LEU A 43 -19.78 -9.74 -4.97
N THR A 44 -20.12 -11.03 -4.95
CA THR A 44 -19.70 -11.96 -3.89
C THR A 44 -18.30 -12.52 -4.17
N SER A 45 -17.66 -13.04 -3.12
CA SER A 45 -16.37 -13.75 -3.22
C SER A 45 -16.44 -14.93 -4.21
N GLN A 46 -17.56 -15.65 -4.26
CA GLN A 46 -17.75 -16.75 -5.22
C GLN A 46 -17.84 -16.25 -6.66
N GLN A 47 -18.51 -15.12 -6.91
CA GLN A 47 -18.56 -14.52 -8.24
C GLN A 47 -17.17 -14.06 -8.70
N MET A 48 -16.36 -13.52 -7.78
CA MET A 48 -14.97 -13.14 -8.07
C MET A 48 -14.09 -14.34 -8.41
N ASP A 49 -14.22 -15.44 -7.67
CA ASP A 49 -13.49 -16.69 -7.97
C ASP A 49 -13.93 -17.27 -9.32
N ALA A 50 -15.23 -17.26 -9.62
CA ALA A 50 -15.76 -17.70 -10.92
C ALA A 50 -15.27 -16.85 -12.10
N LEU A 51 -14.97 -15.57 -11.88
CA LEU A 51 -14.33 -14.68 -12.86
C LEU A 51 -12.83 -14.92 -13.02
N GLY A 52 -12.24 -15.84 -12.24
CA GLY A 52 -10.81 -16.15 -12.28
C GLY A 52 -9.93 -15.13 -11.57
N VAL A 53 -10.51 -14.28 -10.70
CA VAL A 53 -9.72 -13.33 -9.90
C VAL A 53 -8.96 -14.11 -8.82
N THR A 54 -7.64 -13.97 -8.79
CA THR A 54 -6.78 -14.68 -7.83
C THR A 54 -6.14 -13.76 -6.78
N LEU A 55 -6.31 -12.45 -6.93
CA LEU A 55 -5.75 -11.42 -6.05
C LEU A 55 -6.68 -10.22 -5.97
N ILE A 56 -7.04 -9.82 -4.76
CA ILE A 56 -7.82 -8.61 -4.48
C ILE A 56 -7.05 -7.66 -3.55
N LEU A 57 -7.43 -6.38 -3.58
CA LEU A 57 -6.91 -5.37 -2.68
C LEU A 57 -7.93 -5.08 -1.58
N ASN A 58 -7.49 -5.11 -0.33
CA ASN A 58 -8.24 -4.67 0.83
C ASN A 58 -7.73 -3.32 1.33
N ASN A 59 -8.68 -2.45 1.64
CA ASN A 59 -8.38 -1.14 2.19
C ASN A 59 -8.32 -1.19 3.73
N THR A 60 -7.12 -1.00 4.26
CA THR A 60 -6.83 -1.08 5.71
C THR A 60 -7.42 0.07 6.48
N TYR A 61 -7.56 1.27 5.89
CA TYR A 61 -8.19 2.41 6.55
C TYR A 61 -9.63 2.08 6.97
N HIS A 62 -10.42 1.54 6.04
CA HIS A 62 -11.79 1.18 6.35
C HIS A 62 -11.87 0.00 7.30
N LEU A 63 -11.07 -1.06 7.08
CA LEU A 63 -11.06 -2.25 7.92
C LEU A 63 -10.69 -1.96 9.38
N ASN A 64 -9.75 -1.04 9.61
CA ASN A 64 -9.31 -0.61 10.94
C ASN A 64 -10.38 0.17 11.69
N LEU A 65 -11.20 0.93 10.99
CA LEU A 65 -12.29 1.72 11.58
C LEU A 65 -13.54 0.87 11.80
N ARG A 66 -13.98 0.15 10.76
CA ARG A 66 -15.14 -0.74 10.79
C ARG A 66 -14.89 -1.93 9.85
N PRO A 67 -14.88 -3.18 10.37
CA PRO A 67 -15.36 -3.60 11.69
C PRO A 67 -14.33 -3.42 12.82
N GLY A 68 -13.08 -3.08 12.51
CA GLY A 68 -12.00 -2.92 13.47
C GLY A 68 -11.22 -4.21 13.74
N LEU A 69 -9.97 -4.05 14.19
CA LEU A 69 -9.01 -5.15 14.40
C LEU A 69 -9.56 -6.27 15.29
N LYS A 70 -10.18 -5.92 16.42
CA LYS A 70 -10.70 -6.90 17.39
C LYS A 70 -11.74 -7.83 16.78
N VAL A 71 -12.55 -7.33 15.85
CA VAL A 71 -13.58 -8.14 15.18
C VAL A 71 -12.93 -9.04 14.13
N LEU A 72 -11.97 -8.50 13.36
CA LEU A 72 -11.22 -9.30 12.38
C LEU A 72 -10.43 -10.43 13.05
N ASP A 73 -9.81 -10.17 14.20
CA ASP A 73 -9.09 -11.18 14.97
C ASP A 73 -10.03 -12.27 15.47
N LYS A 74 -11.20 -11.89 16.01
CA LYS A 74 -12.23 -12.86 16.44
C LYS A 74 -12.80 -13.68 15.27
N ALA A 75 -12.91 -13.09 14.09
CA ALA A 75 -13.34 -13.78 12.87
C ALA A 75 -12.25 -14.70 12.28
N GLY A 76 -11.02 -14.66 12.81
CA GLY A 76 -9.89 -15.45 12.32
C GLY A 76 -9.20 -14.85 11.10
N GLY A 77 -9.26 -13.53 10.95
CA GLY A 77 -8.57 -12.75 9.93
C GLY A 77 -9.44 -12.31 8.76
N ALA A 78 -8.87 -11.45 7.91
CA ALA A 78 -9.58 -10.85 6.78
C ALA A 78 -10.13 -11.88 5.77
N HIS A 79 -9.38 -12.94 5.44
CA HIS A 79 -9.83 -13.98 4.52
C HIS A 79 -11.15 -14.62 5.00
N LYS A 80 -11.17 -15.10 6.26
CA LYS A 80 -12.38 -15.72 6.87
C LYS A 80 -13.54 -14.74 7.00
N PHE A 81 -13.27 -13.51 7.40
CA PHE A 81 -14.30 -12.48 7.53
C PHE A 81 -15.00 -12.17 6.18
N GLN A 82 -14.28 -12.31 5.06
CA GLN A 82 -14.75 -11.98 3.72
C GLN A 82 -15.22 -13.20 2.92
N GLY A 83 -14.97 -14.41 3.44
CA GLY A 83 -15.12 -15.65 2.68
C GLY A 83 -14.27 -15.66 1.41
N TRP A 84 -13.06 -15.07 1.46
CA TRP A 84 -12.12 -15.02 0.34
C TRP A 84 -10.92 -15.91 0.63
N ASP A 85 -10.77 -16.99 -0.14
CA ASP A 85 -9.73 -18.01 0.09
C ASP A 85 -8.52 -17.89 -0.86
N ARG A 86 -8.49 -16.86 -1.72
CA ARG A 86 -7.36 -16.57 -2.61
C ARG A 86 -6.47 -15.48 -2.03
N ASN A 87 -5.48 -15.04 -2.81
CA ASN A 87 -4.52 -14.06 -2.36
C ASN A 87 -5.16 -12.70 -2.05
N LEU A 88 -4.59 -12.05 -1.04
CA LEU A 88 -5.01 -10.75 -0.56
C LEU A 88 -3.80 -9.83 -0.44
N LEU A 89 -3.95 -8.64 -0.98
CA LEU A 89 -3.08 -7.51 -0.73
C LEU A 89 -3.82 -6.52 0.16
N THR A 90 -3.16 -5.93 1.14
CA THR A 90 -3.69 -4.77 1.86
C THR A 90 -2.84 -3.54 1.58
N ASP A 91 -3.50 -2.40 1.44
CA ASP A 91 -2.79 -1.14 1.47
C ASP A 91 -2.48 -0.73 2.93
N SER A 92 -1.68 0.32 3.13
CA SER A 92 -1.49 0.90 4.46
C SER A 92 -2.73 1.64 4.97
N GLY A 93 -3.66 2.02 4.09
CA GLY A 93 -4.74 2.96 4.40
C GLY A 93 -4.29 4.44 4.47
N GLY A 94 -2.99 4.71 4.28
CA GLY A 94 -2.44 6.06 4.30
C GLY A 94 -3.00 6.97 3.20
N PHE A 95 -3.41 6.42 2.06
CA PHE A 95 -3.99 7.18 0.94
C PHE A 95 -5.39 7.74 1.24
N GLN A 96 -6.18 7.00 2.02
CA GLN A 96 -7.55 7.34 2.33
C GLN A 96 -7.61 8.35 3.48
N LEU A 97 -6.65 8.28 4.41
CA LEU A 97 -6.48 9.29 5.45
C LEU A 97 -6.28 10.70 4.91
N VAL A 98 -5.50 10.79 3.84
CA VAL A 98 -5.13 12.06 3.23
C VAL A 98 -6.23 12.53 2.29
N SER A 99 -6.88 11.65 1.54
CA SER A 99 -7.99 12.05 0.65
C SER A 99 -9.31 12.33 1.37
N LEU A 100 -9.59 11.71 2.52
CA LEU A 100 -10.92 11.77 3.16
C LEU A 100 -10.97 12.61 4.44
N SER A 101 -9.84 12.87 5.11
CA SER A 101 -9.84 13.59 6.40
C SER A 101 -9.14 14.94 6.29
N LYS A 102 -9.94 16.01 6.31
CA LYS A 102 -9.49 17.43 6.40
C LYS A 102 -8.70 17.73 7.68
N PHE A 103 -8.67 16.81 8.63
CA PHE A 103 -8.06 16.94 9.96
C PHE A 103 -6.97 15.90 10.20
N THR A 104 -6.25 15.52 9.15
CA THR A 104 -5.11 14.61 9.25
C THR A 104 -3.79 15.36 9.45
N THR A 105 -3.08 15.03 10.52
CA THR A 105 -1.73 15.53 10.82
C THR A 105 -0.72 14.39 10.66
N ILE A 106 0.26 14.55 9.77
CA ILE A 106 1.34 13.57 9.61
C ILE A 106 2.56 14.04 10.42
N THR A 107 3.05 13.17 11.30
CA THR A 107 4.31 13.35 12.02
C THR A 107 5.26 12.23 11.66
N GLU A 108 6.50 12.28 12.16
CA GLU A 108 7.45 11.19 12.00
C GLU A 108 6.94 9.88 12.66
N GLU A 109 6.07 9.97 13.67
CA GLU A 109 5.52 8.82 14.39
C GLU A 109 4.35 8.14 13.66
N GLY A 110 3.69 8.84 12.73
CA GLY A 110 2.54 8.33 11.98
C GLY A 110 1.53 9.41 11.57
N ALA A 111 0.35 8.96 11.16
CA ALA A 111 -0.80 9.78 10.81
C ALA A 111 -1.78 9.86 11.99
N LEU A 112 -2.09 11.09 12.42
CA LEU A 112 -3.14 11.39 13.40
C LEU A 112 -4.35 11.95 12.65
N PHE A 113 -5.54 11.44 12.92
CA PHE A 113 -6.77 11.89 12.25
C PHE A 113 -7.99 11.63 13.15
N ALA A 114 -9.06 12.38 12.93
CA ALA A 114 -10.35 12.08 13.54
C ALA A 114 -11.08 11.03 12.70
N SER A 115 -11.63 10.00 13.34
CA SER A 115 -12.44 9.01 12.62
C SER A 115 -13.68 9.68 12.04
N PRO A 116 -14.02 9.43 10.76
CA PRO A 116 -15.17 10.06 10.11
C PRO A 116 -16.51 9.56 10.64
N PHE A 117 -16.52 8.51 11.46
CA PHE A 117 -17.74 7.87 11.96
C PHE A 117 -18.16 8.37 13.34
N ASP A 118 -17.20 8.65 14.22
CA ASP A 118 -17.41 9.01 15.63
C ASP A 118 -16.65 10.27 16.05
N GLY A 119 -15.71 10.76 15.24
CA GLY A 119 -14.89 11.94 15.54
C GLY A 119 -13.70 11.66 16.46
N GLU A 120 -13.52 10.43 16.91
CA GLU A 120 -12.47 10.09 17.88
C GLU A 120 -11.07 10.20 17.28
N PRO A 121 -10.10 10.79 18.01
CA PRO A 121 -8.72 10.91 17.54
C PRO A 121 -8.08 9.53 17.45
N THR A 122 -7.75 9.14 16.22
CA THR A 122 -7.13 7.86 15.88
C THR A 122 -5.71 8.09 15.35
N LYS A 123 -4.76 7.27 15.80
CA LYS A 123 -3.37 7.27 15.33
C LYS A 123 -3.11 6.01 14.51
N LEU A 124 -2.77 6.20 13.23
CA LEU A 124 -2.20 5.16 12.39
C LEU A 124 -0.68 5.33 12.38
N THR A 125 0.01 4.31 12.89
CA THR A 125 1.46 4.26 12.87
C THR A 125 1.90 3.14 11.95
N PRO A 126 3.12 3.22 11.38
CA PRO A 126 3.73 2.07 10.71
C PRO A 126 3.68 0.81 11.59
N ALA A 127 3.76 1.00 12.90
CA ALA A 127 3.67 -0.07 13.87
C ALA A 127 2.26 -0.61 14.18
N ARG A 128 1.17 -0.08 13.62
CA ARG A 128 -0.20 -0.54 13.92
C ARG A 128 -0.89 -1.25 12.76
N GLU A 129 -0.41 -1.07 11.54
CA GLU A 129 -1.02 -1.55 10.28
C GLU A 129 -0.74 -3.03 9.98
N TYR A 130 -0.69 -3.88 11.00
CA TYR A 130 -0.47 -5.31 10.81
C TYR A 130 -1.79 -6.07 10.57
N ILE A 131 -2.36 -5.91 9.38
CA ILE A 131 -3.27 -6.91 8.79
C ILE A 131 -2.79 -7.20 7.37
N ASN A 132 -2.25 -8.40 7.14
CA ASN A 132 -2.12 -9.08 5.84
C ASN A 132 -1.56 -8.28 4.65
N THR A 133 -0.23 -8.32 4.43
CA THR A 133 0.44 -7.92 3.18
C THR A 133 0.38 -6.41 2.90
N ALA A 134 1.12 -5.61 3.66
CA ALA A 134 1.05 -4.15 3.59
C ALA A 134 1.93 -3.54 2.48
N TYR A 135 1.33 -2.61 1.73
CA TYR A 135 2.01 -1.59 0.96
C TYR A 135 2.10 -0.29 1.78
N TYR A 136 3.29 0.29 1.98
CA TYR A 136 3.46 1.53 2.74
C TYR A 136 3.62 2.78 1.86
N TRP A 137 2.63 3.68 1.97
CA TRP A 137 2.64 5.11 1.58
C TRP A 137 2.79 5.43 0.09
N SER A 138 1.73 5.98 -0.52
CA SER A 138 1.68 6.19 -1.96
C SER A 138 1.05 7.48 -2.46
N ARG A 139 0.74 8.50 -1.65
CA ARG A 139 0.29 9.73 -2.35
C ARG A 139 0.45 11.07 -1.69
N TYR A 140 0.66 11.21 -0.37
CA TYR A 140 0.74 12.53 0.25
C TYR A 140 1.41 12.49 1.65
N HIS A 141 2.31 13.43 1.97
CA HIS A 141 2.95 13.55 3.30
C HIS A 141 2.86 15.01 3.83
N TYR A 142 3.02 15.28 5.14
CA TYR A 142 3.12 16.65 5.74
C TYR A 142 4.40 16.92 6.60
N ALA A 143 4.94 18.16 6.63
CA ALA A 143 6.03 18.64 7.52
C ALA A 143 5.42 19.56 8.56
N ALA A 144 5.93 19.54 9.80
CA ALA A 144 5.46 20.45 10.84
C ALA A 144 5.56 21.94 10.44
N GLY A 145 4.42 22.58 10.17
CA GLY A 145 4.30 24.03 10.02
C GLY A 145 2.93 24.45 9.48
N ARG A 146 2.04 24.91 10.37
CA ARG A 146 0.77 25.67 10.25
C ARG A 146 -0.10 25.71 8.96
N HIS A 147 0.19 25.00 7.89
CA HIS A 147 -0.61 24.96 6.66
C HIS A 147 -0.84 23.53 6.18
N ARG A 148 -2.10 23.13 6.29
CA ARG A 148 -2.68 21.85 5.90
C ARG A 148 -2.45 21.60 4.41
N GLU A 149 -1.45 20.82 4.01
CA GLU A 149 -1.45 20.29 2.66
C GLU A 149 -0.56 19.06 2.48
N LEU A 150 -1.12 18.17 1.69
CA LEU A 150 -0.75 16.81 1.39
C LEU A 150 0.17 16.85 0.15
N VAL A 151 1.28 16.08 0.10
CA VAL A 151 2.17 16.08 -1.11
C VAL A 151 1.49 15.43 -2.32
N SER A 152 0.76 16.19 -3.13
CA SER A 152 0.20 15.74 -4.40
C SER A 152 1.30 15.38 -5.40
N SER A 153 0.97 14.64 -6.45
CA SER A 153 1.86 14.54 -7.61
C SER A 153 2.16 15.93 -8.19
N LEU A 154 1.24 16.88 -8.04
CA LEU A 154 1.41 18.27 -8.45
C LEU A 154 2.23 19.13 -7.46
N THR A 155 2.53 18.62 -6.26
CA THR A 155 3.35 19.34 -5.28
C THR A 155 4.80 19.34 -5.75
N THR A 156 5.43 20.51 -5.70
CA THR A 156 6.84 20.69 -6.08
C THR A 156 7.67 21.19 -4.90
N GLY A 157 9.00 21.06 -4.99
CA GLY A 157 9.95 21.61 -4.03
C GLY A 157 10.31 20.68 -2.86
N PRO A 158 10.96 21.22 -1.80
CA PRO A 158 11.59 20.44 -0.71
C PRO A 158 10.64 19.49 0.03
N ARG A 159 9.33 19.76 -0.07
CA ARG A 159 8.28 18.98 0.55
C ARG A 159 8.21 17.54 0.00
N VAL A 160 8.46 17.36 -1.30
CA VAL A 160 8.48 16.05 -1.97
C VAL A 160 9.67 15.22 -1.48
N GLU A 161 10.81 15.88 -1.30
CA GLU A 161 12.03 15.26 -0.77
C GLU A 161 11.83 14.79 0.67
N GLU A 162 11.35 15.65 1.55
CA GLU A 162 11.11 15.28 2.96
C GLU A 162 10.11 14.11 3.10
N ALA A 163 9.08 14.10 2.25
CA ALA A 163 8.10 13.02 2.14
C ALA A 163 8.75 11.69 1.72
N MET A 164 9.61 11.75 0.71
CA MET A 164 10.37 10.62 0.19
C MET A 164 11.31 10.05 1.27
N GLU A 165 12.07 10.91 1.95
CA GLU A 165 12.99 10.50 3.00
C GLU A 165 12.27 9.87 4.20
N ARG A 166 11.10 10.41 4.57
CA ARG A 166 10.26 9.80 5.61
C ARG A 166 9.75 8.42 5.20
N SER A 167 9.38 8.25 3.94
CA SER A 167 8.94 6.94 3.41
C SER A 167 10.05 5.90 3.53
N VAL A 168 11.30 6.28 3.28
CA VAL A 168 12.48 5.41 3.48
C VAL A 168 12.63 5.03 4.96
N ARG A 169 12.60 6.00 5.88
CA ARG A 169 12.69 5.72 7.34
C ARG A 169 11.54 4.88 7.85
N TRP A 170 10.35 5.04 7.29
CA TRP A 170 9.20 4.22 7.64
C TRP A 170 9.32 2.80 7.12
N LEU A 171 9.87 2.60 5.91
CA LEU A 171 10.14 1.25 5.43
C LEU A 171 11.00 0.46 6.42
N ASP A 172 12.04 1.07 7.01
CA ASP A 172 12.88 0.40 8.02
C ASP A 172 12.07 -0.07 9.23
N ARG A 173 11.15 0.76 9.71
CA ARG A 173 10.25 0.40 10.83
C ARG A 173 9.30 -0.72 10.45
N CYS A 174 8.81 -0.71 9.21
CA CYS A 174 7.92 -1.74 8.68
C CYS A 174 8.63 -3.07 8.51
N ILE A 175 9.87 -3.06 8.01
CA ILE A 175 10.73 -4.25 7.92
C ILE A 175 10.91 -4.81 9.32
N ALA A 176 11.47 -4.03 10.26
CA ALA A 176 11.75 -4.48 11.64
C ALA A 176 10.52 -5.10 12.31
N LYS A 177 9.35 -4.48 12.15
CA LYS A 177 8.10 -5.02 12.69
C LYS A 177 7.62 -6.28 11.97
N HIS A 178 7.75 -6.34 10.64
CA HIS A 178 7.40 -7.53 9.88
C HIS A 178 8.27 -8.72 10.30
N GLU A 179 9.56 -8.51 10.60
CA GLU A 179 10.41 -9.56 11.15
C GLU A 179 9.96 -9.99 12.55
N ALA A 180 9.71 -9.02 13.44
CA ALA A 180 9.24 -9.30 14.80
C ALA A 180 7.85 -9.99 14.84
N SER A 181 7.07 -9.90 13.77
CA SER A 181 5.75 -10.54 13.69
C SER A 181 5.79 -12.07 13.54
N GLY A 182 6.94 -12.64 13.16
CA GLY A 182 7.09 -14.07 12.91
C GLY A 182 6.31 -14.62 11.70
N LYS A 183 5.77 -13.74 10.84
CA LYS A 183 4.84 -14.11 9.75
C LYS A 183 5.45 -13.94 8.35
N LYS A 184 6.77 -13.80 8.24
CA LYS A 184 7.53 -13.71 6.97
C LYS A 184 7.23 -14.86 5.99
N GLU A 185 6.92 -16.05 6.52
CA GLU A 185 6.57 -17.22 5.70
C GLU A 185 5.18 -17.13 5.06
N THR A 186 4.28 -16.35 5.64
CA THR A 186 2.86 -16.28 5.22
C THR A 186 2.47 -14.95 4.59
N GLN A 187 3.27 -13.91 4.81
CA GLN A 187 3.03 -12.56 4.33
C GLN A 187 4.29 -11.98 3.70
N ASN A 188 4.10 -11.04 2.78
CA ASN A 188 5.18 -10.42 2.03
C ASN A 188 5.04 -8.89 2.12
N LEU A 189 6.14 -8.20 2.39
CA LEU A 189 6.19 -6.74 2.49
C LEU A 189 6.65 -6.15 1.15
N PHE A 190 6.00 -5.09 0.68
CA PHE A 190 6.43 -4.39 -0.53
C PHE A 190 6.81 -2.94 -0.19
N ALA A 191 7.94 -2.50 -0.74
CA ALA A 191 8.36 -1.10 -0.67
C ALA A 191 7.59 -0.25 -1.69
N ILE A 192 7.46 1.06 -1.44
CA ILE A 192 6.85 2.00 -2.39
C ILE A 192 7.83 3.10 -2.73
N VAL A 193 8.19 3.18 -4.00
CA VAL A 193 9.04 4.25 -4.52
C VAL A 193 8.24 5.54 -4.59
N GLN A 194 8.73 6.56 -3.89
CA GLN A 194 8.24 7.94 -3.85
C GLN A 194 9.15 8.86 -4.68
N GLY A 195 8.87 10.17 -4.66
CA GLY A 195 9.64 11.19 -5.38
C GLY A 195 8.78 12.13 -6.23
N GLY A 196 7.45 12.01 -6.18
CA GLY A 196 6.54 12.88 -6.93
C GLY A 196 6.76 12.74 -8.44
N LEU A 197 6.91 13.86 -9.15
CA LEU A 197 7.22 13.87 -10.58
C LEU A 197 8.69 14.22 -10.87
N ASP A 198 9.54 14.22 -9.84
CA ASP A 198 10.97 14.52 -9.95
C ASP A 198 11.77 13.22 -10.16
N PRO A 199 12.42 13.04 -11.33
CA PRO A 199 13.21 11.83 -11.62
C PRO A 199 14.38 11.64 -10.64
N GLY A 200 15.07 12.70 -10.23
CA GLY A 200 16.20 12.61 -9.32
C GLY A 200 15.79 12.18 -7.91
N LEU A 201 14.64 12.66 -7.42
CA LEU A 201 14.08 12.17 -6.15
C LEU A 201 13.60 10.71 -6.26
N ARG A 202 13.08 10.31 -7.43
CA ARG A 202 12.68 8.91 -7.67
C ARG A 202 13.87 7.97 -7.71
N ASP A 203 14.96 8.34 -8.37
CA ASP A 203 16.18 7.54 -8.42
C ASP A 203 16.78 7.39 -7.01
N ARG A 204 16.88 8.50 -6.26
CA ARG A 204 17.32 8.46 -4.85
C ARG A 204 16.44 7.58 -3.98
N CYS A 205 15.12 7.65 -4.16
CA CYS A 205 14.20 6.80 -3.43
C CYS A 205 14.38 5.33 -3.82
N LEU A 206 14.48 5.05 -5.13
CA LEU A 206 14.68 3.70 -5.66
C LEU A 206 15.95 3.07 -5.10
N ASP A 207 17.08 3.79 -5.12
CA ASP A 207 18.35 3.33 -4.55
C ASP A 207 18.21 3.00 -3.05
N ALA A 208 17.54 3.87 -2.30
CA ALA A 208 17.28 3.66 -0.88
C ALA A 208 16.38 2.42 -0.63
N MET A 209 15.36 2.19 -1.46
CA MET A 209 14.49 1.02 -1.36
C MET A 209 15.21 -0.28 -1.79
N ILE A 210 16.08 -0.22 -2.80
CA ILE A 210 16.91 -1.35 -3.27
C ILE A 210 17.95 -1.74 -2.22
N ALA A 211 18.53 -0.78 -1.50
CA ALA A 211 19.42 -1.06 -0.38
C ALA A 211 18.76 -1.91 0.73
N ARG A 212 17.42 -1.97 0.75
CA ARG A 212 16.60 -2.74 1.70
C ARG A 212 15.96 -3.99 1.09
N LYS A 213 16.41 -4.42 -0.09
CA LYS A 213 15.82 -5.53 -0.86
C LYS A 213 15.65 -6.84 -0.06
N ASP A 214 16.51 -7.09 0.93
CA ASP A 214 16.45 -8.32 1.72
C ASP A 214 15.28 -8.32 2.73
N GLY A 215 14.74 -7.14 3.04
CA GLY A 215 13.57 -6.98 3.93
C GLY A 215 12.22 -6.90 3.20
N VAL A 216 12.22 -6.91 1.86
CA VAL A 216 11.01 -6.73 1.05
C VAL A 216 10.93 -7.77 -0.08
N ALA A 217 9.70 -8.09 -0.48
CA ALA A 217 9.42 -9.05 -1.54
C ALA A 217 9.27 -8.39 -2.91
N GLY A 218 9.02 -7.07 -2.94
CA GLY A 218 8.87 -6.33 -4.19
C GLY A 218 8.67 -4.83 -3.97
N TYR A 219 8.39 -4.14 -5.07
CA TYR A 219 8.31 -2.68 -5.13
C TYR A 219 7.03 -2.25 -5.85
N ALA A 220 6.36 -1.20 -5.36
CA ALA A 220 5.38 -0.45 -6.12
C ALA A 220 5.90 0.94 -6.45
N ILE A 221 5.23 1.53 -7.44
CA ILE A 221 5.42 2.91 -7.85
C ILE A 221 4.28 3.72 -7.24
N GLY A 222 4.62 4.59 -6.29
CA GLY A 222 3.64 5.46 -5.63
C GLY A 222 3.73 6.91 -6.09
N GLY A 223 2.79 7.72 -5.61
CA GLY A 223 2.75 9.17 -5.83
C GLY A 223 2.26 9.57 -7.23
N LEU A 224 1.58 8.66 -7.94
CA LEU A 224 1.08 8.88 -9.30
C LEU A 224 -0.45 8.73 -9.37
N SER A 225 -1.01 9.04 -10.54
CA SER A 225 -2.45 9.21 -10.80
C SER A 225 -3.09 10.20 -9.83
N GLY A 226 -2.33 11.26 -9.53
CA GLY A 226 -2.61 12.33 -8.59
C GLY A 226 -3.38 13.52 -9.17
N GLY A 227 -3.45 13.60 -10.49
CA GLY A 227 -3.94 14.76 -11.24
C GLY A 227 -2.90 15.30 -12.24
N GLU A 228 -1.74 14.66 -12.33
CA GLU A 228 -0.71 14.98 -13.33
C GLU A 228 -1.14 14.58 -14.75
N GLU A 229 -0.58 15.30 -15.72
CA GLU A 229 -0.77 15.01 -17.15
C GLU A 229 -0.21 13.65 -17.53
N LYS A 230 -0.85 12.99 -18.51
CA LYS A 230 -0.48 11.64 -18.95
C LYS A 230 0.95 11.54 -19.47
N ASP A 231 1.40 12.55 -20.21
CA ASP A 231 2.77 12.59 -20.73
C ASP A 231 3.83 12.72 -19.64
N VAL A 232 3.47 13.27 -18.47
CA VAL A 232 4.36 13.34 -17.30
C VAL A 232 4.32 12.01 -16.54
N PHE A 233 3.11 11.44 -16.38
CA PHE A 233 2.93 10.12 -15.76
C PHE A 233 3.72 9.01 -16.47
N TRP A 234 3.75 8.99 -17.81
CA TRP A 234 4.44 7.92 -18.56
C TRP A 234 5.97 7.99 -18.55
N ARG A 235 6.55 9.14 -18.18
CA ARG A 235 8.01 9.32 -18.09
C ARG A 235 8.58 8.73 -16.81
N VAL A 236 7.74 8.57 -15.79
CA VAL A 236 8.04 7.97 -14.50
C VAL A 236 7.96 6.44 -14.61
#